data_AF-A0A7X3HK74-F1
#
_entry.id   AF-A0A7X3HK74-F1
#
_cell.length_a   1.000
_cell.length_b   1.000
_cell.length_c   1.000
_cell.angle_alpha   90.00
_cell.angle_beta   90.00
_cell.angle_gamma   90.00
#
_symmetry.space_group_name_H-M   'P 1'
#
loop_
_entity.id
_entity.type
_entity.pdbx_description
1 polymer ?
#
loop_
_entity_poly.entity_id
_entity_poly.type
_entity_poly.pdbx_seq_one_letter_code
_entity_poly.pdbx_strand_id
1 'polypeptide(L)'
;MIAQEEVEDIVGRLQEELKLPNGFFQKLRDEDDWSFVIKLHAMLEAALGHVIVHRLGYDALADAVSYMDMSDKRKGKVVIAAALGMLVSHEITYCDVLSELRNVCAHDIRESVAFDLVKTCAAMKPSQRGKFIKGVCGDDGNDKIEVAGRATTRSEVALENPKWALWHIGMYVLAHLCLQKETEALRRQYDEAVKKGYDSLVKQREQDTGRSSLLDALILARTRQEQEQAGSQNKEAL
;
A
#
# COMPACT_ATOMS: atom_id res chain seq x y z
N MET A 1 -12.75 -13.39 -6.12
CA MET A 1 -11.40 -13.47 -6.72
C MET A 1 -11.45 -12.52 -7.91
N ILE A 2 -10.68 -11.42 -7.86
CA ILE A 2 -10.60 -10.46 -8.98
C ILE A 2 -9.99 -11.22 -10.16
N ALA A 3 -10.57 -11.08 -11.36
CA ALA A 3 -10.07 -11.77 -12.54
C ALA A 3 -8.67 -11.22 -12.90
N GLN A 4 -7.79 -12.04 -13.47
CA GLN A 4 -6.43 -11.60 -13.80
C GLN A 4 -6.42 -10.37 -14.72
N GLU A 5 -7.34 -10.33 -15.69
CA GLU A 5 -7.53 -9.20 -16.62
C GLU A 5 -7.89 -7.90 -15.86
N GLU A 6 -8.74 -7.98 -14.83
CA GLU A 6 -9.07 -6.81 -13.99
C GLU A 6 -7.85 -6.32 -13.19
N VAL A 7 -6.99 -7.23 -12.72
CA VAL A 7 -5.73 -6.85 -12.02
C VAL A 7 -4.77 -6.15 -12.97
N GLU A 8 -4.64 -6.65 -14.20
CA GLU A 8 -3.77 -6.06 -15.22
C GLU A 8 -4.21 -4.65 -15.60
N ASP A 9 -5.53 -4.40 -15.71
CA ASP A 9 -6.10 -3.07 -15.94
C ASP A 9 -5.82 -2.10 -14.79
N ILE A 10 -5.93 -2.57 -13.54
CA ILE A 10 -5.60 -1.77 -12.36
C ILE A 10 -4.11 -1.36 -12.39
N VAL A 11 -3.21 -2.31 -12.67
CA VAL A 11 -1.78 -2.01 -12.81
C VAL A 11 -1.51 -1.11 -14.01
N GLY A 12 -2.30 -1.22 -15.09
CA GLY A 12 -2.30 -0.32 -16.25
C GLY A 12 -2.47 1.15 -15.84
N ARG A 13 -3.51 1.46 -15.06
CA ARG A 13 -3.76 2.82 -14.56
C ARG A 13 -2.60 3.36 -13.73
N LEU A 14 -2.04 2.53 -12.85
CA LEU A 14 -0.88 2.93 -12.04
C LEU A 14 0.34 3.26 -12.91
N GLN A 15 0.59 2.49 -13.98
CA GLN A 15 1.69 2.77 -14.92
C GLN A 15 1.51 4.13 -15.61
N GLU A 16 0.29 4.47 -16.05
CA GLU A 16 0.00 5.76 -16.67
C GLU A 16 0.28 6.92 -15.72
N GLU A 17 -0.12 6.79 -14.46
CA GLU A 17 0.13 7.80 -13.42
C GLU A 17 1.61 7.98 -13.10
N LEU A 18 2.36 6.87 -13.11
CA LEU A 18 3.81 6.86 -12.98
C LEU A 18 4.53 7.27 -14.26
N LYS A 19 3.80 7.59 -15.33
CA LYS A 19 4.32 7.96 -16.67
C LYS A 19 5.24 6.89 -17.26
N LEU A 20 4.96 5.63 -16.95
CA LEU A 20 5.66 4.48 -17.52
C LEU A 20 5.05 4.11 -18.89
N PRO A 21 5.84 3.51 -19.79
CA PRO A 21 5.30 2.99 -21.05
C PRO A 21 4.20 1.95 -20.81
N ASN A 22 3.17 1.94 -21.67
CA ASN A 22 2.13 0.92 -21.60
C ASN A 22 2.71 -0.50 -21.72
N GLY A 23 2.23 -1.37 -20.83
CA GLY A 23 2.68 -2.75 -20.73
C GLY A 23 4.09 -2.91 -20.13
N PHE A 24 4.66 -1.88 -19.49
CA PHE A 24 5.98 -1.94 -18.86
C PHE A 24 6.07 -3.14 -17.90
N PHE A 25 5.10 -3.31 -17.01
CA PHE A 25 5.08 -4.39 -16.02
C PHE A 25 5.00 -5.78 -16.66
N GLN A 26 4.17 -5.95 -17.69
CA GLN A 26 4.05 -7.21 -18.43
C GLN A 26 5.37 -7.59 -19.10
N LYS A 27 6.03 -6.61 -19.72
CA LYS A 27 7.33 -6.80 -20.39
C LYS A 27 8.46 -7.17 -19.44
N LEU A 28 8.36 -6.85 -18.14
CA LEU A 28 9.37 -7.26 -17.15
C LEU A 28 9.61 -8.77 -17.15
N ARG A 29 8.58 -9.56 -17.45
CA ARG A 29 8.71 -11.02 -17.50
C ARG A 29 9.73 -11.49 -18.55
N ASP A 30 9.91 -10.73 -19.63
CA ASP A 30 10.75 -11.09 -20.77
C ASP A 30 12.20 -10.56 -20.64
N GLU A 31 12.47 -9.72 -19.63
CA GLU A 31 13.80 -9.19 -19.35
C GLU A 31 14.76 -10.27 -18.83
N ASP A 32 16.07 -10.03 -18.74
CA ASP A 32 16.94 -10.90 -17.96
C ASP A 32 16.67 -10.77 -16.45
N ASP A 33 17.16 -11.70 -15.63
CA ASP A 33 16.86 -11.73 -14.18
C ASP A 33 17.37 -10.47 -13.44
N TRP A 34 18.51 -9.91 -13.88
CA TRP A 34 19.08 -8.71 -13.29
C TRP A 34 18.24 -7.48 -13.60
N SER A 35 17.95 -7.25 -14.89
CA SER A 35 17.06 -6.19 -15.35
C SER A 35 15.67 -6.30 -14.73
N PHE A 36 15.13 -7.52 -14.64
CA PHE A 36 13.84 -7.80 -14.03
C PHE A 36 13.79 -7.34 -12.57
N VAL A 37 14.73 -7.78 -11.72
CA VAL A 37 14.73 -7.43 -10.28
C VAL A 37 14.88 -5.93 -10.09
N ILE A 38 15.80 -5.28 -10.82
CA ILE A 38 16.03 -3.83 -10.70
C ILE A 38 14.79 -3.04 -11.11
N LYS A 39 14.20 -3.35 -12.27
CA LYS A 39 13.06 -2.62 -12.81
C LYS A 39 11.79 -2.84 -11.98
N LEU A 40 11.57 -4.07 -11.50
CA LEU A 40 10.45 -4.40 -10.61
C LEU A 40 10.58 -3.65 -9.27
N HIS A 41 11.78 -3.62 -8.68
CA HIS A 41 12.06 -2.88 -7.46
C HIS A 41 11.80 -1.38 -7.65
N ALA A 42 12.35 -0.79 -8.71
CA ALA A 42 12.17 0.63 -9.03
C ALA A 42 10.69 1.00 -9.24
N MET A 43 9.92 0.13 -9.91
CA MET A 43 8.49 0.35 -10.12
C MET A 43 7.71 0.34 -8.80
N LEU A 44 7.97 -0.62 -7.92
CA LEU A 44 7.35 -0.67 -6.60
C LEU A 44 7.74 0.51 -5.72
N GLU A 45 9.01 0.92 -5.78
CA GLU A 45 9.49 2.10 -5.07
C GLU A 45 8.78 3.38 -5.53
N ALA A 46 8.61 3.56 -6.85
CA ALA A 46 7.87 4.68 -7.42
C ALA A 46 6.38 4.63 -7.04
N ALA A 47 5.75 3.45 -7.14
CA ALA A 47 4.35 3.24 -6.75
C ALA A 47 4.12 3.57 -5.27
N LEU A 48 4.96 3.07 -4.37
CA LEU A 48 4.88 3.38 -2.94
C LEU A 48 4.99 4.89 -2.69
N GLY A 49 5.97 5.55 -3.31
CA GLY A 49 6.15 6.99 -3.15
C GLY A 49 4.90 7.77 -3.60
N HIS A 50 4.39 7.44 -4.78
CA HIS A 50 3.19 8.05 -5.35
C HIS A 50 1.95 7.88 -4.46
N VAL A 51 1.67 6.65 -4.02
CA VAL A 51 0.48 6.38 -3.20
C VAL A 51 0.63 6.95 -1.79
N ILE A 52 1.83 7.01 -1.20
CA ILE A 52 2.06 7.68 0.09
C ILE A 52 1.72 9.17 0.00
N VAL A 53 2.23 9.87 -1.01
CA VAL A 53 1.94 11.29 -1.21
C VAL A 53 0.44 11.51 -1.40
N HIS A 54 -0.18 10.67 -2.22
CA HIS A 54 -1.62 10.72 -2.44
C HIS A 54 -2.40 10.49 -1.14
N ARG A 55 -2.01 9.50 -0.33
CA ARG A 55 -2.64 9.15 0.95
C ARG A 55 -2.56 10.29 1.96
N LEU A 56 -1.43 10.98 2.00
CA LEU A 56 -1.22 12.14 2.87
C LEU A 56 -1.99 13.37 2.39
N GLY A 57 -2.19 13.52 1.07
CA GLY A 57 -2.91 14.67 0.49
C GLY A 57 -2.09 15.96 0.51
N TYR A 58 -0.76 15.83 0.53
CA TYR A 58 0.18 16.95 0.58
C TYR A 58 1.24 16.80 -0.52
N ASP A 59 0.94 17.31 -1.71
CA ASP A 59 1.82 17.20 -2.89
C ASP A 59 3.21 17.82 -2.67
N ALA A 60 3.33 18.78 -1.74
CA ALA A 60 4.61 19.36 -1.34
C ALA A 60 5.60 18.33 -0.74
N LEU A 61 5.11 17.16 -0.30
CA LEU A 61 5.96 16.08 0.18
C LEU A 61 6.50 15.18 -0.93
N ALA A 62 6.06 15.34 -2.18
CA ALA A 62 6.44 14.44 -3.28
C ALA A 62 7.95 14.33 -3.46
N ASP A 63 8.64 15.47 -3.46
CA ASP A 63 10.09 15.50 -3.64
C ASP A 63 10.81 14.82 -2.47
N ALA A 64 10.43 15.16 -1.23
CA ALA A 64 10.97 14.55 -0.02
C ALA A 64 10.76 13.02 0.02
N VAL A 65 9.55 12.55 -0.33
CA VAL A 65 9.22 11.12 -0.39
C VAL A 65 10.01 10.41 -1.49
N SER A 66 10.28 11.06 -2.62
CA SER A 66 11.01 10.45 -3.74
C SER A 66 12.42 10.00 -3.35
N TYR A 67 13.12 10.79 -2.52
CA TYR A 67 14.49 10.51 -2.04
C TYR A 67 14.57 9.50 -0.90
N MET A 68 13.45 9.05 -0.34
CA MET A 68 13.46 8.07 0.76
C MET A 68 13.82 6.70 0.24
N ASP A 69 14.63 5.91 0.94
CA ASP A 69 14.85 4.52 0.55
C ASP A 69 13.56 3.69 0.67
N MET A 70 13.34 2.73 -0.23
CA MET A 70 12.20 1.82 -0.13
C MET A 70 12.18 1.03 1.20
N SER A 71 13.29 0.42 1.59
CA SER A 71 13.36 -0.58 2.67
C SER A 71 14.22 -0.21 3.89
N ASP A 72 14.49 1.09 4.11
CA ASP A 72 15.06 1.52 5.40
C ASP A 72 14.10 1.12 6.54
N LYS A 73 14.62 0.38 7.53
CA LYS A 73 13.82 -0.24 8.59
C LYS A 73 13.20 0.74 9.59
N ARG A 74 13.63 2.01 9.57
CA ARG A 74 13.14 3.05 10.49
C ARG A 74 12.35 4.13 9.76
N LYS A 75 12.76 4.47 8.54
CA LYS A 75 12.24 5.62 7.79
C LYS A 75 12.02 5.31 6.31
N GLY A 76 11.94 4.05 5.91
CA GLY A 76 11.72 3.70 4.50
C GLY A 76 10.28 3.88 4.05
N LYS A 77 10.05 3.96 2.74
CA LYS A 77 8.70 4.04 2.15
C LYS A 77 7.79 2.90 2.63
N VAL A 78 8.33 1.67 2.74
CA VAL A 78 7.58 0.50 3.25
C VAL A 78 7.10 0.70 4.69
N VAL A 79 7.94 1.28 5.56
CA VAL A 79 7.59 1.55 6.97
C VAL A 79 6.45 2.56 7.06
N ILE A 80 6.53 3.63 6.25
CA ILE A 80 5.48 4.65 6.20
C ILE A 80 4.18 4.08 5.65
N ALA A 81 4.24 3.36 4.53
CA ALA A 81 3.06 2.74 3.93
C ALA A 81 2.37 1.75 4.89
N ALA A 82 3.16 0.95 5.62
CA ALA A 82 2.65 0.06 6.66
C ALA A 82 1.98 0.84 7.82
N ALA A 83 2.61 1.91 8.30
CA ALA A 83 2.06 2.75 9.36
C ALA A 83 0.75 3.45 8.95
N LEU A 84 0.59 3.75 7.66
CA LEU A 84 -0.64 4.29 7.07
C LEU A 84 -1.70 3.22 6.77
N GLY A 85 -1.44 1.95 7.11
CA GLY A 85 -2.35 0.82 6.89
C GLY A 85 -2.49 0.42 5.42
N MET A 86 -1.55 0.81 4.55
CA MET A 86 -1.63 0.60 3.10
C MET A 86 -1.08 -0.75 2.65
N LEU A 87 -0.27 -1.40 3.50
CA LEU A 87 0.35 -2.69 3.23
C LEU A 87 -0.01 -3.68 4.32
N VAL A 88 -0.26 -4.92 3.93
CA VAL A 88 -0.39 -6.04 4.87
C VAL A 88 0.94 -6.76 5.09
N SER A 89 1.01 -7.61 6.12
CA SER A 89 2.24 -8.26 6.59
C SER A 89 3.03 -9.01 5.50
N HIS A 90 2.34 -9.73 4.60
CA HIS A 90 3.01 -10.45 3.52
C HIS A 90 3.60 -9.51 2.46
N GLU A 91 2.94 -8.40 2.15
CA GLU A 91 3.41 -7.40 1.17
C GLU A 91 4.63 -6.63 1.66
N ILE A 92 4.67 -6.34 2.97
CA ILE A 92 5.87 -5.79 3.63
C ILE A 92 7.04 -6.78 3.48
N THR A 93 6.78 -8.07 3.72
CA THR A 93 7.79 -9.13 3.57
C THR A 93 8.25 -9.24 2.11
N TYR A 94 7.33 -9.16 1.15
CA TYR A 94 7.63 -9.15 -0.27
C TYR A 94 8.54 -7.97 -0.67
N CYS A 95 8.20 -6.75 -0.25
CA CYS A 95 9.01 -5.56 -0.48
C CYS A 95 10.44 -5.71 0.08
N ASP A 96 10.54 -6.29 1.27
CA ASP A 96 11.83 -6.59 1.90
C ASP A 96 12.66 -7.62 1.12
N VAL A 97 12.03 -8.69 0.64
CA VAL A 97 12.68 -9.71 -0.20
C VAL A 97 13.20 -9.08 -1.48
N LEU A 98 12.40 -8.23 -2.13
CA LEU A 98 12.77 -7.59 -3.37
C LEU A 98 13.94 -6.60 -3.19
N SER A 99 13.96 -5.83 -2.10
CA SER A 99 15.09 -4.96 -1.77
C SER A 99 16.38 -5.75 -1.48
N GLU A 100 16.28 -6.92 -0.84
CA GLU A 100 17.43 -7.79 -0.63
C GLU A 100 17.98 -8.34 -1.96
N LEU A 101 17.11 -8.78 -2.87
CA LEU A 101 17.51 -9.22 -4.21
C LEU A 101 18.14 -8.07 -5.02
N ARG A 102 17.55 -6.86 -4.96
CA ARG A 102 18.10 -5.67 -5.62
C ARG A 102 19.48 -5.31 -5.08
N ASN A 103 19.72 -5.48 -3.78
CA ASN A 103 21.04 -5.22 -3.20
C ASN A 103 22.08 -6.20 -3.75
N VAL A 104 21.75 -7.48 -3.91
CA VAL A 104 22.63 -8.46 -4.58
C VAL A 104 22.94 -7.99 -6.01
N CYS A 105 21.93 -7.53 -6.75
CA CYS A 105 22.05 -7.00 -8.11
C CYS A 105 22.84 -5.69 -8.24
N ALA A 106 23.10 -4.98 -7.13
CA ALA A 106 23.74 -3.67 -7.13
C ALA A 106 25.20 -3.69 -6.67
N HIS A 107 25.70 -4.82 -6.14
CA HIS A 107 27.00 -4.87 -5.47
C HIS A 107 28.21 -4.97 -6.41
N ASP A 108 28.15 -5.78 -7.47
CA ASP A 108 29.23 -5.89 -8.47
C ASP A 108 28.64 -6.16 -9.86
N ILE A 109 28.87 -5.25 -10.81
CA ILE A 109 28.36 -5.36 -12.17
C ILE A 109 28.82 -6.63 -12.90
N ARG A 110 30.02 -7.14 -12.60
CA ARG A 110 30.57 -8.35 -13.25
C ARG A 110 29.80 -9.60 -12.84
N GLU A 111 29.42 -9.66 -11.57
CA GLU A 111 28.59 -10.74 -11.04
C GLU A 111 27.11 -10.53 -11.40
N SER A 112 26.69 -9.27 -11.50
CA SER A 112 25.29 -8.90 -11.77
C SER A 112 24.84 -9.26 -13.19
N VAL A 113 25.72 -9.14 -14.19
CA VAL A 113 25.38 -9.59 -15.56
C VAL A 113 25.19 -11.10 -15.69
N ALA A 114 25.71 -11.87 -14.74
CA ALA A 114 25.54 -13.32 -14.64
C ALA A 114 24.53 -13.72 -13.56
N PHE A 115 23.79 -12.75 -13.00
CA PHE A 115 22.81 -12.99 -11.96
C PHE A 115 21.71 -13.93 -12.46
N ASP A 116 21.38 -14.89 -11.60
CA ASP A 116 20.44 -15.97 -11.89
C ASP A 116 19.57 -16.16 -10.64
N LEU A 117 18.27 -15.91 -10.78
CA LEU A 117 17.32 -15.95 -9.67
C LEU A 117 17.19 -17.37 -9.10
N VAL A 118 17.18 -18.39 -9.96
CA VAL A 118 17.03 -19.80 -9.54
C VAL A 118 18.23 -20.22 -8.71
N LYS A 119 19.45 -19.95 -9.16
CA LYS A 119 20.68 -20.23 -8.41
C LYS A 119 20.75 -19.44 -7.11
N THR A 120 20.33 -18.17 -7.15
CA THR A 120 20.28 -17.32 -5.95
C THR A 120 19.33 -17.90 -4.90
N CYS A 121 18.12 -18.29 -5.30
CA CYS A 121 17.14 -18.94 -4.42
C CYS A 121 17.61 -20.31 -3.92
N ALA A 122 18.29 -21.10 -4.75
CA ALA A 122 18.86 -22.39 -4.36
C ALA A 122 19.98 -22.25 -3.30
N ALA A 123 20.75 -21.16 -3.35
CA ALA A 123 21.83 -20.87 -2.41
C ALA A 123 21.36 -20.21 -1.10
N MET A 124 20.07 -19.88 -0.96
CA MET A 124 19.54 -19.25 0.25
C MET A 124 19.65 -20.15 1.49
N LYS A 125 20.06 -19.57 2.62
CA LYS A 125 19.99 -20.23 3.93
C LYS A 125 18.52 -20.47 4.31
N PRO A 126 18.21 -21.42 5.23
CA PRO A 126 16.83 -21.74 5.62
C PRO A 126 15.98 -20.53 6.04
N SER A 127 16.56 -19.58 6.77
CA SER A 127 15.87 -18.34 7.17
C SER A 127 15.54 -17.42 5.99
N GLN A 128 16.46 -17.27 5.04
CA GLN A 128 16.26 -16.48 3.82
C GLN A 128 15.21 -17.14 2.92
N ARG A 129 15.27 -18.47 2.77
CA ARG A 129 14.30 -19.25 2.01
C ARG A 129 12.90 -19.13 2.61
N GLY A 130 12.76 -19.24 3.94
CA GLY A 130 11.49 -19.06 4.62
C GLY A 130 10.91 -17.65 4.44
N LYS A 131 11.77 -16.62 4.51
CA LYS A 131 11.37 -15.23 4.22
C LYS A 131 10.94 -15.04 2.77
N PHE A 132 11.69 -15.59 1.82
CA PHE A 132 11.33 -15.55 0.39
C PHE A 132 9.96 -16.17 0.16
N ILE A 133 9.73 -17.41 0.64
CA ILE A 133 8.44 -18.10 0.52
C ILE A 133 7.33 -17.27 1.13
N LYS A 134 7.52 -16.73 2.34
CA LYS A 134 6.51 -15.88 2.99
C LYS A 134 6.20 -14.62 2.16
N GLY A 135 7.20 -14.03 1.54
CA GLY A 135 7.03 -12.86 0.67
C GLY A 135 6.26 -13.19 -0.61
N VAL A 136 6.53 -14.33 -1.25
CA VAL A 136 5.94 -14.66 -2.56
C VAL A 136 4.76 -15.65 -2.50
N CYS A 137 4.43 -16.18 -1.34
CA CYS A 137 3.30 -17.11 -1.14
C CYS A 137 2.41 -16.73 0.05
N GLY A 138 2.76 -15.72 0.84
CA GLY A 138 2.03 -15.42 2.07
C GLY A 138 2.06 -16.59 3.05
N ASP A 139 0.91 -16.87 3.68
CA ASP A 139 0.73 -18.00 4.59
C ASP A 139 0.39 -19.32 3.86
N ASP A 140 0.14 -19.26 2.55
CA ASP A 140 -0.32 -20.38 1.71
C ASP A 140 0.84 -21.23 1.14
N GLY A 141 2.08 -21.02 1.61
CA GLY A 141 3.26 -21.67 1.02
C GLY A 141 3.21 -23.22 1.04
N ASN A 142 2.50 -23.81 2.00
CA ASN A 142 2.34 -25.26 2.15
C ASN A 142 1.09 -25.81 1.45
N ASP A 143 0.29 -24.96 0.81
CA ASP A 143 -0.90 -25.40 0.09
C ASP A 143 -0.51 -26.34 -1.04
N LYS A 144 -1.16 -27.50 -1.06
CA LYS A 144 -0.99 -28.50 -2.10
C LYS A 144 -1.72 -28.05 -3.35
N ILE A 145 -0.99 -28.00 -4.45
CA ILE A 145 -1.50 -27.65 -5.77
C ILE A 145 -1.08 -28.71 -6.78
N GLU A 146 -1.80 -28.78 -7.89
CA GLU A 146 -1.45 -29.62 -9.02
C GLU A 146 -0.97 -28.75 -10.17
N VAL A 147 0.26 -28.96 -10.62
CA VAL A 147 0.85 -28.23 -11.76
C VAL A 147 1.31 -29.25 -12.77
N ALA A 148 0.75 -29.19 -13.99
CA ALA A 148 1.06 -30.12 -15.09
C ALA A 148 0.96 -31.61 -14.68
N GLY A 149 -0.05 -31.97 -13.88
CA GLY A 149 -0.27 -33.35 -13.43
C GLY A 149 0.61 -33.81 -12.26
N ARG A 150 1.44 -32.92 -11.68
CA ARG A 150 2.27 -33.21 -10.51
C ARG A 150 1.71 -32.52 -9.27
N ALA A 151 1.48 -33.31 -8.22
CA ALA A 151 1.21 -32.79 -6.89
C ALA A 151 2.48 -32.13 -6.31
N THR A 152 2.37 -30.88 -5.89
CA THR A 152 3.46 -30.06 -5.35
C THR A 152 2.90 -29.03 -4.36
N THR A 153 3.74 -28.22 -3.74
CA THR A 153 3.31 -27.09 -2.92
C THR A 153 3.54 -25.76 -3.63
N ARG A 154 2.80 -24.72 -3.25
CA ARG A 154 3.04 -23.35 -3.76
C ARG A 154 4.50 -22.92 -3.55
N SER A 155 5.08 -23.24 -2.39
CA SER A 155 6.46 -22.89 -2.08
C SER A 155 7.47 -23.59 -2.99
N GLU A 156 7.27 -24.88 -3.31
CA GLU A 156 8.10 -25.61 -4.26
C GLU A 156 8.07 -24.96 -5.64
N VAL A 157 6.86 -24.68 -6.16
CA VAL A 157 6.69 -24.01 -7.46
C VAL A 157 7.35 -22.64 -7.48
N ALA A 158 7.20 -21.86 -6.41
CA ALA A 158 7.81 -20.54 -6.30
C ALA A 158 9.35 -20.58 -6.26
N LEU A 159 9.93 -21.65 -5.71
CA LEU A 159 11.39 -21.83 -5.66
C LEU A 159 11.96 -22.41 -6.96
N GLU A 160 11.17 -23.21 -7.69
CA GLU A 160 11.50 -23.68 -9.03
C GLU A 160 11.35 -22.55 -10.07
N ASN A 161 10.42 -21.61 -9.86
CA ASN A 161 10.10 -20.51 -10.78
C ASN A 161 10.06 -19.13 -10.06
N PRO A 162 11.18 -18.68 -9.45
CA PRO A 162 11.21 -17.50 -8.59
C PRO A 162 10.85 -16.22 -9.31
N LYS A 163 11.25 -16.07 -10.58
CA LYS A 163 10.89 -14.90 -11.40
C LYS A 163 9.37 -14.79 -11.59
N TRP A 164 8.71 -15.90 -11.91
CA TRP A 164 7.26 -15.94 -12.07
C TRP A 164 6.56 -15.61 -10.75
N ALA A 165 7.02 -16.18 -9.63
CA ALA A 165 6.45 -15.90 -8.31
C ALA A 165 6.60 -14.42 -7.92
N LEU A 166 7.79 -13.84 -8.13
CA LEU A 166 8.05 -12.42 -7.87
C LEU A 166 7.18 -11.51 -8.75
N TRP A 167 7.07 -11.82 -10.04
CA TRP A 167 6.24 -11.08 -10.98
C TRP A 167 4.76 -11.16 -10.57
N HIS A 168 4.26 -12.36 -10.31
CA HIS A 168 2.85 -12.57 -9.98
C HIS A 168 2.44 -11.81 -8.71
N ILE A 169 3.23 -11.93 -7.63
CA ILE A 169 2.95 -11.19 -6.39
C ILE A 169 3.18 -9.70 -6.55
N GLY A 170 4.18 -9.28 -7.33
CA GLY A 170 4.40 -7.87 -7.63
C GLY A 170 3.17 -7.22 -8.26
N MET A 171 2.49 -7.94 -9.15
CA MET A 171 1.25 -7.49 -9.77
C MET A 171 0.16 -7.23 -8.74
N TYR A 172 -0.05 -8.16 -7.80
CA TYR A 172 -1.04 -8.00 -6.74
C TYR A 172 -0.71 -6.86 -5.78
N VAL A 173 0.56 -6.70 -5.39
CA VAL A 173 0.98 -5.60 -4.52
C VAL A 173 0.75 -4.25 -5.21
N LEU A 174 1.11 -4.13 -6.49
CA LEU A 174 0.86 -2.91 -7.27
C LEU A 174 -0.63 -2.63 -7.42
N ALA A 175 -1.43 -3.65 -7.71
CA ALA A 175 -2.88 -3.51 -7.81
C ALA A 175 -3.50 -3.10 -6.48
N HIS A 176 -3.07 -3.70 -5.37
CA HIS A 176 -3.53 -3.34 -4.03
C HIS A 176 -3.18 -1.89 -3.69
N LEU A 177 -1.97 -1.43 -3.99
CA LEU A 177 -1.59 -0.02 -3.83
C LEU A 177 -2.47 0.93 -4.65
N CYS A 178 -2.80 0.58 -5.89
CA CYS A 178 -3.70 1.37 -6.73
C CYS A 178 -5.13 1.42 -6.12
N LEU A 179 -5.65 0.28 -5.66
CA LEU A 179 -6.97 0.22 -5.01
C LEU A 179 -7.00 1.01 -3.70
N GLN A 180 -5.93 0.99 -2.91
CA GLN A 180 -5.79 1.85 -1.72
C GLN A 180 -5.87 3.33 -2.11
N LYS A 181 -5.24 3.72 -3.22
CA LYS A 181 -5.32 5.08 -3.76
C LYS A 181 -6.72 5.48 -4.18
N GLU A 182 -7.42 4.60 -4.90
CA GLU A 182 -8.79 4.86 -5.38
C GLU A 182 -9.79 4.94 -4.21
N THR A 183 -9.67 4.04 -3.24
CA THR A 183 -10.44 4.06 -1.98
C THR A 183 -10.21 5.36 -1.22
N GLU A 184 -8.93 5.75 -1.13
CA GLU A 184 -8.39 7.09 -0.92
C GLU A 184 -9.28 8.27 -1.34
N ALA A 185 -9.36 8.39 -2.65
CA ALA A 185 -10.03 9.47 -3.34
C ALA A 185 -11.55 9.41 -3.13
N LEU A 186 -12.15 8.22 -3.18
CA LEU A 186 -13.58 8.05 -2.94
C LEU A 186 -13.99 8.48 -1.54
N ARG A 187 -13.19 8.13 -0.52
CA ARG A 187 -13.43 8.57 0.85
C ARG A 187 -13.42 10.09 0.98
N ARG A 188 -12.44 10.76 0.38
CA ARG A 188 -12.36 12.23 0.38
C ARG A 188 -13.56 12.87 -0.31
N GLN A 189 -13.96 12.35 -1.47
CA GLN A 189 -15.14 12.84 -2.19
C GLN A 189 -16.42 12.67 -1.36
N TYR A 190 -16.56 11.54 -0.69
CA TYR A 190 -17.66 11.29 0.22
C TYR A 190 -17.68 12.29 1.39
N ASP A 191 -16.55 12.48 2.07
CA ASP A 191 -16.42 13.41 3.20
C ASP A 191 -16.73 14.86 2.78
N GLU A 192 -16.27 15.28 1.60
CA GLU A 192 -16.60 16.60 1.03
C GLU A 192 -18.09 16.75 0.71
N ALA A 193 -18.71 15.72 0.14
CA ALA A 193 -20.14 15.73 -0.17
C ALA A 193 -20.99 15.81 1.11
N VAL A 194 -20.64 15.03 2.13
CA VAL A 194 -21.27 15.07 3.45
C VAL A 194 -21.13 16.46 4.08
N LYS A 195 -19.93 17.03 4.05
CA LYS A 195 -19.69 18.39 4.57
C LYS A 195 -20.53 19.44 3.85
N LYS A 196 -20.57 19.44 2.52
CA LYS A 196 -21.39 20.37 1.73
C LYS A 196 -22.88 20.22 2.02
N GLY A 197 -23.36 18.99 2.18
CA GLY A 197 -24.74 18.71 2.56
C GLY A 197 -25.08 19.26 3.94
N TYR A 198 -24.21 19.01 4.93
CA TYR A 198 -24.34 19.57 6.28
C TYR A 198 -24.35 21.10 6.29
N ASP A 199 -23.39 21.73 5.62
CA ASP A 199 -23.30 23.19 5.52
C ASP A 199 -24.54 23.81 4.86
N SER A 200 -25.14 23.11 3.88
CA SER A 200 -26.37 23.55 3.22
C SER A 200 -27.58 23.47 4.15
N LEU A 201 -27.71 22.38 4.91
CA LEU A 201 -28.78 22.21 5.92
C LEU A 201 -28.67 23.25 7.05
N VAL A 202 -27.45 23.53 7.52
CA VAL A 202 -27.20 24.58 8.52
C VAL A 202 -27.66 25.93 7.98
N LYS A 203 -27.23 26.31 6.78
CA LYS A 203 -27.64 27.59 6.15
C LYS A 203 -29.16 27.69 5.97
N GLN A 204 -29.80 26.62 5.52
CA GLN A 204 -31.25 26.60 5.35
C GLN A 204 -31.97 26.79 6.69
N ARG A 205 -31.55 26.09 7.75
CA ARG A 205 -32.11 26.27 9.10
C ARG A 205 -31.92 27.70 9.62
N GLU A 206 -30.76 28.30 9.40
CA GLU A 206 -30.49 29.69 9.81
C GLU A 206 -31.40 30.68 9.07
N GLN A 207 -31.68 30.44 7.79
CA GLN A 207 -32.65 31.22 7.00
C GLN A 207 -34.09 31.02 7.52
N ASP A 208 -34.49 29.79 7.80
CA ASP A 208 -35.85 29.45 8.22
C ASP A 208 -36.16 29.95 9.64
N THR A 209 -35.18 29.93 10.55
CA THR A 209 -35.37 30.27 11.97
C THR A 209 -34.90 31.69 12.33
N GLY A 210 -34.11 32.34 11.47
CA GLY A 210 -33.47 33.63 11.76
C GLY A 210 -32.45 33.59 12.91
N ARG A 211 -32.10 32.40 13.41
CA ARG A 211 -31.14 32.19 14.50
C ARG A 211 -29.91 31.47 13.96
N SER A 212 -28.72 31.97 14.32
CA SER A 212 -27.48 31.30 13.93
C SER A 212 -27.30 29.99 14.70
N SER A 213 -26.78 28.98 14.02
CA SER A 213 -26.43 27.67 14.60
C SER A 213 -25.44 27.79 15.78
N LEU A 214 -24.54 28.78 15.73
CA LEU A 214 -23.63 29.14 16.81
C LEU A 214 -24.36 29.66 18.06
N LEU A 215 -25.46 30.39 17.88
CA LEU A 215 -26.25 30.93 18.98
C LEU A 215 -26.98 29.81 19.72
N ASP A 216 -27.56 28.85 18.98
CA ASP A 216 -28.22 27.69 19.55
C ASP A 216 -27.23 26.77 20.31
N ALA A 217 -26.02 26.57 19.76
CA ALA A 217 -24.97 25.82 20.43
C ALA A 217 -24.48 26.49 21.72
N LEU A 218 -24.33 27.82 21.71
CA LEU A 218 -23.97 28.60 22.90
C LEU A 218 -25.05 28.56 23.99
N ILE A 219 -26.32 28.61 23.60
CA ILE A 219 -27.44 28.48 24.54
C ILE A 219 -27.40 27.09 25.18
N LEU A 220 -27.28 26.01 24.40
CA LEU A 220 -27.21 24.65 24.93
C LEU A 220 -26.00 24.42 25.85
N ALA A 221 -24.83 24.94 25.47
CA ALA A 221 -23.61 24.84 26.28
C ALA A 221 -23.79 25.56 27.63
N ARG A 222 -24.39 26.76 27.61
CA ARG A 222 -24.70 27.53 28.82
C ARG A 222 -25.71 26.81 29.71
N THR A 223 -26.78 26.26 29.14
CA THR A 223 -27.79 25.51 29.91
C THR A 223 -27.19 24.26 30.58
N ARG A 224 -26.26 23.56 29.92
CA ARG A 224 -25.52 22.45 30.54
C ARG A 224 -24.64 22.91 31.70
N GLN A 225 -23.90 24.00 31.52
CA GLN A 225 -23.03 24.54 32.56
C GLN A 225 -23.82 24.99 33.80
N GLU A 226 -24.99 25.62 33.61
CA GLU A 226 -25.89 26.03 34.68
C GLU A 226 -26.48 24.81 35.43
N GLN A 227 -26.81 23.72 34.72
CA GLN A 227 -27.27 22.46 35.33
C GLN A 227 -26.16 21.75 36.14
N GLU A 228 -24.92 21.76 35.64
CA GLU A 228 -23.77 21.19 36.35
C GLU A 228 -23.43 21.98 37.61
N GLN A 229 -23.52 23.32 37.57
CA GLN A 229 -23.32 24.18 38.74
C GLN A 229 -24.42 24.01 39.79
N ALA A 230 -25.69 23.94 39.37
CA ALA A 230 -26.81 23.69 40.28
C ALA A 230 -26.75 22.28 40.92
N GLY A 231 -26.29 21.27 40.18
CA GLY A 231 -26.07 19.93 40.71
C GLY A 231 -24.89 19.82 41.68
N SER A 232 -23.89 20.70 41.54
CA SER A 232 -22.72 20.76 42.44
C SER A 232 -23.04 21.48 43.75
N GLN A 233 -23.81 22.58 43.69
CA GLN A 233 -24.25 23.31 44.90
C GLN A 233 -25.19 22.48 45.79
N ASN A 234 -26.00 21.59 45.22
CA ASN A 234 -26.83 20.66 46.00
C ASN A 234 -26.04 19.52 46.66
N LYS A 235 -24.79 19.25 46.25
CA LYS A 235 -23.92 18.24 46.89
C LYS A 235 -23.06 18.80 48.03
N GLU A 236 -22.84 20.11 48.08
CA GLU A 236 -22.10 20.77 49.18
C GLU A 236 -23.02 21.20 50.34
N ALA A 237 -24.35 21.13 50.16
CA ALA A 237 -25.35 21.47 51.17
C ALA A 237 -25.90 20.25 51.96
N LEU A 238 -25.31 19.06 51.76
CA LEU A 238 -25.60 17.78 52.45
C LEU A 238 -24.36 17.32 53.23
#